data_AF-A0A1G3XX06-F1
#
_entry.id   AF-A0A1G3XX06-F1
#
_cell.length_a   1.000
_cell.length_b   1.000
_cell.length_c   1.000
_cell.angle_alpha   90.00
_cell.angle_beta   90.00
_cell.angle_gamma   90.00
#
_symmetry.space_group_name_H-M   'P 1'
#
loop_
_entity.id
_entity.type
_entity.pdbx_description
1 polymer ?
#
loop_
_entity_poly.entity_id
_entity_poly.type
_entity_poly.pdbx_seq_one_letter_code
_entity_poly.pdbx_strand_id
1 'polypeptide(L)'
;MKKSNNTEKKVFTTLDAYLSGFLVLKGFNPSLIPQDSGNKIIFAFHATEDLYKAITNYNTGAKVEADRLALAIKNLKSQNFSLRRRKENDDITHFIKRR
;
A
#
# COMPACT_ATOMS: atom_id res chain seq x y z
N MET A 1 35.12 -14.39 9.78
CA MET A 1 34.11 -13.32 9.61
C MET A 1 33.13 -13.72 8.52
N LYS A 2 31.96 -14.28 8.88
CA LYS A 2 30.84 -14.47 7.94
C LYS A 2 29.98 -13.20 8.01
N LYS A 3 30.03 -12.34 6.98
CA LYS A 3 29.07 -11.26 6.79
C LYS A 3 27.77 -11.90 6.30
N SER A 4 26.84 -12.16 7.21
CA SER A 4 25.47 -12.48 6.87
C SER A 4 24.89 -11.23 6.21
N ASN A 5 24.84 -11.20 4.88
CA ASN A 5 24.10 -10.17 4.14
C ASN A 5 22.61 -10.41 4.35
N ASN A 6 22.11 -10.08 5.55
CA ASN A 6 20.70 -10.03 5.84
C ASN A 6 20.18 -8.77 5.14
N THR A 7 19.91 -8.89 3.84
CA THR A 7 19.20 -7.87 3.06
C THR A 7 17.73 -7.97 3.47
N GLU A 8 17.44 -7.50 4.68
CA GLU A 8 16.07 -7.18 5.07
C GLU A 8 15.57 -6.19 4.02
N LYS A 9 14.67 -6.66 3.15
CA LYS A 9 14.03 -5.83 2.13
C LYS A 9 13.35 -4.70 2.89
N LYS A 10 13.95 -3.51 2.86
CA LYS A 10 13.41 -2.34 3.53
C LYS A 10 12.04 -2.06 2.90
N VAL A 11 11.03 -1.89 3.74
CA VAL A 11 9.66 -1.60 3.31
C VAL A 11 9.33 -0.18 3.75
N PHE A 12 8.80 0.62 2.84
CA PHE A 12 8.21 1.92 3.15
C PHE A 12 6.71 1.73 3.32
N THR A 13 6.16 2.18 4.45
CA THR A 13 4.74 2.05 4.76
C THR A 13 4.09 3.41 4.91
N THR A 14 2.89 3.60 4.37
CA THR A 14 2.11 4.83 4.55
C THR A 14 0.60 4.55 4.60
N LEU A 15 -0.14 5.48 5.20
CA LEU A 15 -1.61 5.54 5.15
C LEU A 15 -2.11 6.60 4.17
N ASP A 16 -1.22 7.38 3.57
CA ASP A 16 -1.56 8.46 2.65
C ASP A 16 -1.97 7.91 1.28
N ALA A 17 -3.26 8.03 0.97
CA ALA A 17 -3.82 7.59 -0.31
C ALA A 17 -3.36 8.45 -1.49
N TYR A 18 -3.08 9.75 -1.30
CA TYR A 18 -2.62 10.63 -2.37
C TYR A 18 -1.19 10.32 -2.75
N LEU A 19 -0.29 10.21 -1.77
CA LEU A 19 1.08 9.77 -2.01
C LEU A 19 1.08 8.37 -2.66
N SER A 20 0.26 7.45 -2.15
CA SER A 20 0.18 6.10 -2.71
C SER A 20 -0.34 6.10 -4.15
N GLY A 21 -1.34 6.92 -4.46
CA GLY A 21 -1.84 7.10 -5.82
C GLY A 21 -0.77 7.67 -6.76
N PHE A 22 -0.03 8.69 -6.31
CA PHE A 22 1.09 9.24 -7.07
C PHE A 22 2.18 8.19 -7.33
N LEU A 23 2.54 7.40 -6.31
CA LEU A 23 3.55 6.34 -6.44
C LEU A 23 3.11 5.24 -7.42
N VAL A 24 1.84 4.86 -7.42
CA VAL A 24 1.26 3.93 -8.42
C VAL A 24 1.40 4.50 -9.83
N LEU A 25 1.12 5.79 -10.03
CA LEU A 25 1.32 6.43 -11.34
C LEU A 25 2.80 6.46 -11.78
N LYS A 26 3.74 6.41 -10.84
CA LYS A 26 5.17 6.28 -11.10
C LYS A 26 5.64 4.82 -11.24
N GLY A 27 4.72 3.85 -11.22
CA GLY A 27 5.02 2.43 -11.40
C GLY A 27 5.35 1.66 -10.12
N PHE A 28 5.25 2.30 -8.95
CA PHE A 28 5.43 1.63 -7.67
C PHE A 28 4.11 1.03 -7.20
N ASN A 29 4.02 -0.30 -7.21
CA ASN A 29 2.81 -1.00 -6.78
C ASN A 29 2.89 -1.34 -5.28
N PRO A 30 1.92 -0.90 -4.45
CA PRO A 30 1.90 -1.25 -3.04
C PRO A 30 1.37 -2.67 -2.82
N SER A 31 1.91 -3.33 -1.80
CA SER A 31 1.19 -4.39 -1.08
C SER A 31 0.22 -3.74 -0.09
N LEU A 32 -1.00 -4.28 -0.01
CA LEU A 32 -2.04 -3.76 0.86
C LEU A 32 -2.12 -4.63 2.12
N ILE A 33 -1.76 -4.05 3.27
CA ILE A 33 -1.73 -4.76 4.55
C ILE A 33 -2.93 -4.30 5.39
N PRO A 34 -3.93 -5.18 5.64
CA PRO A 34 -5.02 -4.87 6.55
C PRO A 34 -4.50 -4.69 7.96
N GLN A 35 -4.91 -3.63 8.66
CA GLN A 35 -4.64 -3.51 10.09
C GLN A 35 -5.66 -4.35 10.88
N ASP A 36 -5.24 -4.97 11.99
CA ASP A 36 -6.09 -5.88 12.77
C ASP A 36 -7.34 -5.21 13.35
N SER A 37 -7.30 -3.89 13.55
CA SER A 37 -8.44 -3.06 13.92
C SER A 37 -9.47 -2.83 12.79
N GLY A 38 -9.31 -3.49 11.64
CA GLY A 38 -10.31 -3.65 10.58
C GLY A 38 -10.58 -2.43 9.69
N ASN A 39 -10.26 -1.22 10.17
CA ASN A 39 -10.71 0.00 9.51
C ASN A 39 -9.62 0.77 8.76
N LYS A 40 -8.38 0.27 8.73
CA LYS A 40 -7.24 0.90 8.04
C LYS A 40 -6.49 -0.12 7.21
N ILE A 41 -5.96 0.32 6.07
CA ILE A 41 -5.07 -0.46 5.22
C ILE A 41 -3.80 0.34 5.06
N ILE A 42 -2.67 -0.32 5.30
CA ILE A 42 -1.33 0.23 5.13
C ILE A 42 -0.87 -0.09 3.71
N PHE A 43 -0.44 0.93 2.99
CA PHE A 43 0.24 0.78 1.71
C PHE A 43 1.72 0.51 1.96
N ALA A 44 2.20 -0.66 1.57
CA ALA A 44 3.57 -1.09 1.76
C ALA A 44 4.30 -1.16 0.40
N PHE A 45 5.37 -0.40 0.25
CA PHE A 45 6.18 -0.32 -0.96
C PHE A 45 7.57 -0.88 -0.69
N HIS A 46 8.21 -1.44 -1.72
CA HIS A 46 9.62 -1.77 -1.63
C HIS A 46 10.43 -0.48 -1.53
N ALA A 47 11.14 -0.28 -0.41
CA ALA A 47 11.97 0.90 -0.20
C ALA A 47 13.22 0.83 -1.07
N THR A 48 13.14 1.49 -2.22
CA THR A 48 14.23 1.68 -3.18
C THR A 48 14.61 3.16 -3.19
N GLU A 49 15.82 3.48 -3.66
CA GLU A 49 16.23 4.88 -3.84
C GLU A 49 15.27 5.64 -4.77
N ASP A 50 14.79 4.97 -5.82
CA ASP A 50 13.86 5.59 -6.77
C ASP A 50 12.48 5.86 -6.16
N LEU A 51 12.02 5.00 -5.24
CA LEU A 51 10.82 5.28 -4.44
C LEU A 51 11.02 6.59 -3.65
N TYR A 52 12.16 6.74 -2.97
CA TYR A 52 12.44 7.94 -2.18
C TYR A 52 12.57 9.18 -3.05
N LYS A 53 13.21 9.10 -4.24
CA LYS A 53 13.23 10.20 -5.21
C LYS A 53 11.82 10.59 -5.65
N ALA A 54 10.93 9.61 -5.88
CA ALA A 54 9.53 9.89 -6.22
C ALA A 54 8.78 10.56 -5.06
N ILE A 55 8.99 10.13 -3.82
CA ILE A 55 8.42 10.77 -2.62
C ILE A 55 8.91 12.21 -2.50
N THR A 56 10.21 12.47 -2.67
CA THR A 56 10.76 13.83 -2.66
C THR A 56 10.13 14.68 -3.75
N ASN A 57 10.02 14.17 -4.97
CA ASN A 57 9.40 14.88 -6.09
C ASN A 57 7.94 15.27 -5.77
N TYR A 58 7.17 14.34 -5.18
CA TYR A 58 5.82 14.60 -4.71
C TYR A 58 5.80 15.74 -3.68
N ASN A 59 6.66 15.67 -2.66
CA ASN A 59 6.75 16.69 -1.61
C ASN A 59 7.22 18.06 -2.12
N THR A 60 7.97 18.11 -3.22
CA THR A 60 8.38 19.37 -3.87
C THR A 60 7.32 19.94 -4.83
N GLY A 61 6.13 19.36 -4.89
CA GLY A 61 5.03 19.88 -5.71
C GLY A 61 5.01 19.37 -7.14
N ALA A 62 5.32 18.07 -7.34
CA ALA A 62 5.21 17.43 -8.65
C ALA A 62 3.85 17.70 -9.31
N LYS A 63 3.88 18.19 -10.56
CA LYS A 63 2.65 18.30 -11.37
C LYS A 63 2.19 16.90 -11.76
N VAL A 64 0.92 16.61 -11.52
CA VAL A 64 0.27 15.37 -11.94
C VAL A 64 -1.11 15.71 -12.48
N GLU A 65 -1.55 15.00 -13.51
CA GLU A 65 -2.90 15.18 -14.04
C GLU A 65 -3.92 14.71 -12.99
N ALA A 66 -4.86 15.59 -12.66
CA ALA A 66 -5.79 15.39 -11.55
C ALA A 66 -6.70 14.17 -11.76
N ASP A 67 -7.13 13.94 -13.00
CA ASP A 67 -7.94 12.80 -13.42
C ASP A 67 -7.20 11.46 -13.22
N ARG A 68 -5.91 11.39 -13.60
CA ARG A 68 -5.08 10.20 -13.41
C ARG A 68 -4.86 9.90 -11.94
N LEU A 69 -4.57 10.93 -11.15
CA LEU A 69 -4.39 10.77 -9.71
C LEU A 69 -5.70 10.31 -9.04
N ALA A 70 -6.82 10.93 -9.38
CA ALA A 70 -8.13 10.53 -8.87
C ALA A 70 -8.46 9.08 -9.22
N LEU A 71 -8.17 8.65 -10.46
CA LEU A 71 -8.37 7.27 -10.90
C LEU A 71 -7.47 6.29 -10.14
N ALA A 72 -6.19 6.61 -9.95
CA ALA A 72 -5.26 5.78 -9.18
C ALA A 72 -5.73 5.60 -7.73
N ILE A 73 -6.16 6.69 -7.08
CA ILE A 73 -6.72 6.66 -5.72
C ILE A 73 -8.01 5.84 -5.67
N LYS A 74 -8.91 6.00 -6.66
CA LYS A 74 -10.15 5.23 -6.76
C LYS A 74 -9.86 3.74 -6.86
N ASN A 75 -8.88 3.35 -7.68
CA ASN A 75 -8.48 1.95 -7.84
C ASN A 75 -7.91 1.37 -6.54
N LEU A 76 -7.03 2.12 -5.84
CA LEU A 76 -6.52 1.72 -4.53
C LEU A 76 -7.65 1.56 -3.50
N LYS A 77 -8.61 2.49 -3.46
CA LYS A 77 -9.78 2.39 -2.58
C LYS A 77 -10.67 1.18 -2.92
N SER A 78 -10.86 0.89 -4.21
CA SER A 78 -11.61 -0.28 -4.65
C SER A 78 -10.96 -1.58 -4.20
N GLN A 79 -9.64 -1.72 -4.39
CA GLN A 79 -8.86 -2.86 -3.90
C GLN A 79 -8.96 -2.99 -2.36
N ASN A 80 -8.91 -1.86 -1.66
CA ASN A 80 -9.09 -1.80 -0.21
C ASN A 80 -10.46 -2.35 0.24
N PHE A 81 -11.55 -1.97 -0.42
CA PHE A 81 -12.88 -2.49 -0.12
C PHE A 81 -12.99 -3.99 -0.37
N SER A 82 -12.42 -4.48 -1.47
CA SER A 82 -12.43 -5.92 -1.79
C SER A 82 -11.67 -6.74 -0.76
N LEU A 83 -10.53 -6.26 -0.27
CA LEU A 83 -9.74 -6.94 0.76
C LEU A 83 -10.46 -7.03 2.11
N ARG A 84 -11.16 -5.95 2.51
CA ARG A 84 -11.96 -5.96 3.75
C ARG A 84 -13.06 -7.00 3.72
N ARG A 85 -13.82 -7.08 2.62
CA ARG A 85 -14.90 -8.07 2.46
C ARG A 85 -14.38 -9.51 2.49
N ARG A 86 -13.18 -9.77 1.95
CA ARG A 86 -12.55 -11.09 2.02
C ARG A 86 -12.22 -11.47 3.46
N LYS A 87 -11.56 -10.58 4.21
CA LYS A 87 -11.21 -10.82 5.62
C LYS A 87 -12.45 -11.09 6.47
N GLU A 88 -13.52 -10.30 6.31
CA GLU A 88 -14.79 -10.50 7.02
C GLU A 88 -15.41 -11.87 6.75
N ASN A 89 -15.40 -12.32 5.48
CA ASN A 89 -15.90 -13.64 5.11
C ASN A 89 -15.02 -14.80 5.66
N ASP A 90 -13.71 -14.61 5.69
CA ASP A 90 -12.78 -15.59 6.26
C ASP A 90 -12.99 -15.74 7.77
N ASP A 91 -13.19 -14.62 8.48
CA ASP A 91 -13.46 -14.60 9.93
C ASP A 91 -14.78 -15.33 10.27
N ILE A 92 -15.84 -15.11 9.49
CA ILE A 92 -17.13 -15.82 9.64
C ILE A 92 -16.96 -17.33 9.41
N THR A 93 -16.24 -17.71 8.35
CA THR A 93 -16.01 -19.12 8.01
C THR A 93 -15.22 -19.84 9.11
N HIS A 94 -14.24 -19.16 9.71
CA HIS A 94 -13.45 -19.71 10.80
C HIS A 94 -14.25 -19.86 12.10
N PHE A 95 -15.18 -18.94 12.38
CA PHE A 95 -16.07 -19.00 13.53
C PHE A 95 -17.03 -20.20 13.44
N ILE A 96 -17.60 -20.47 12.26
CA ILE A 96 -18.54 -21.58 12.05
C ILE A 96 -17.86 -22.95 12.21
N LYS A 97 -16.60 -23.11 11.76
CA LYS A 97 -15.86 -24.38 11.87
C LYS A 97 -15.35 -24.74 13.28
N ARG A 98 -15.44 -23.82 14.24
CA ARG A 98 -14.98 -24.04 15.64
C ARG A 98 -16.13 -24.38 16.61
N ARG A 99 -17.36 -24.47 16.12
CA ARG A 99 -18.54 -24.99 16.86
C ARG A 99 -18.88 -26.37 16.35
#